data_AF-A0A1T5GQZ1-F1
#
_entry.id   AF-A0A1T5GQZ1-F1
#
_cell.length_a   1.000
_cell.length_b   1.000
_cell.length_c   1.000
_cell.angle_alpha   90.00
_cell.angle_beta   90.00
_cell.angle_gamma   90.00
#
_symmetry.space_group_name_H-M   'P 1'
#
loop_
_entity.id
_entity.type
_entity.pdbx_description
1 polymer ?
#
loop_
_entity_poly.entity_id
_entity_poly.type
_entity_poly.pdbx_seq_one_letter_code
_entity_poly.pdbx_strand_id
1 'polypeptide(L)'
;MSENKRRPKPIPPKPPKPAKRKREYHLFNWLNKFLPLDKVFGEKAPGKEERLPVKYFYYFGWIVILLVAYERIGFQSEQYVRNSIKLKKEVDDLRAEYTSIHAEYMKSGLQSVIIEKVKAEGLEENLIPPKKIIIKSEEDD
;
A
#
# COMPACT_ATOMS: atom_id res chain seq x y z
N MET A 1 72.43 55.69 22.38
CA MET A 1 71.54 54.65 21.82
C MET A 1 70.29 54.58 22.67
N SER A 2 69.14 54.99 22.15
CA SER A 2 67.86 54.95 22.89
C SER A 2 67.09 53.67 22.51
N GLU A 3 67.11 52.66 23.38
CA GLU A 3 66.29 51.46 23.24
C GLU A 3 64.81 51.79 23.47
N ASN A 4 64.01 51.76 22.41
CA ASN A 4 62.57 51.88 22.47
C ASN A 4 61.94 50.52 22.86
N LYS A 5 61.76 50.27 24.15
CA LYS A 5 60.95 49.13 24.64
C LYS A 5 59.46 49.43 24.46
N ARG A 6 58.94 49.17 23.26
CA ARG A 6 57.48 49.10 23.03
C ARG A 6 56.92 47.92 23.83
N ARG A 7 56.29 48.21 24.96
CA ARG A 7 55.52 47.21 25.72
C ARG A 7 54.36 46.73 24.83
N PRO A 8 54.17 45.41 24.61
CA PRO A 8 53.01 44.93 23.88
C PRO A 8 51.74 45.29 24.68
N LYS A 9 50.75 45.86 24.00
CA LYS A 9 49.44 46.17 24.59
C LYS A 9 48.85 44.88 25.17
N PRO A 10 48.25 44.91 26.38
CA PRO A 10 47.58 43.75 26.94
C PRO A 10 46.46 43.34 25.99
N ILE A 11 46.55 42.11 25.47
CA ILE A 11 45.50 41.49 24.66
C ILE A 11 44.26 41.43 25.57
N PRO A 12 43.12 42.02 25.18
CA PRO A 12 41.91 41.95 25.99
C PRO A 12 41.57 40.48 26.23
N PRO A 13 41.14 40.09 27.45
CA PRO A 13 40.76 38.73 27.74
C PRO A 13 39.73 38.28 26.70
N LYS A 14 40.06 37.21 25.95
CA LYS A 14 39.14 36.59 24.99
C LYS A 14 37.79 36.41 25.70
N PRO A 15 36.66 36.88 25.13
CA PRO A 15 35.37 36.73 25.77
C PRO A 15 35.14 35.25 26.11
N PRO A 16 34.57 34.94 27.29
CA PRO A 16 34.31 33.55 27.67
C PRO A 16 33.52 32.90 26.55
N LYS A 17 34.03 31.79 26.01
CA LYS A 17 33.36 31.01 24.96
C LYS A 17 31.91 30.81 25.41
N PRO A 18 30.89 31.15 24.59
CA PRO A 18 29.50 31.05 25.02
C PRO A 18 29.24 29.62 25.47
N ALA A 19 28.67 29.48 26.68
CA ALA A 19 28.29 28.20 27.24
C ALA A 19 27.52 27.42 26.17
N LYS A 20 28.01 26.21 25.84
CA LYS A 20 27.47 25.38 24.76
C LYS A 20 25.94 25.31 24.95
N ARG A 21 25.19 25.85 23.99
CA ARG A 21 23.72 25.84 24.02
C ARG A 21 23.27 24.39 24.24
N LYS A 22 22.60 24.13 25.36
CA LYS A 22 22.05 22.81 25.67
C LYS A 22 21.06 22.49 24.54
N ARG A 23 21.19 21.32 23.92
CA ARG A 23 20.33 20.91 22.81
C ARG A 23 18.89 20.86 23.32
N GLU A 24 18.06 21.80 22.87
CA GLU A 24 16.65 21.82 23.23
C GLU A 24 15.91 20.74 22.42
N TYR A 25 15.37 19.77 23.14
CA TYR A 25 14.65 18.65 22.55
C TYR A 25 13.19 19.05 22.30
N HIS A 26 12.93 19.69 21.16
CA HIS A 26 11.59 20.23 20.81
C HIS A 26 10.46 19.19 20.87
N LEU A 27 10.72 17.94 20.43
CA LEU A 27 9.74 16.86 20.45
C LEU A 27 9.42 16.39 21.88
N PHE A 28 10.42 16.37 22.76
CA PHE A 28 10.24 16.02 24.16
C PHE A 28 9.37 17.08 24.87
N ASN A 29 9.65 18.36 24.65
CA ASN A 29 8.88 19.46 25.25
C ASN A 29 7.42 19.51 24.76
N TRP A 30 7.16 19.13 23.50
CA TRP A 30 5.79 19.01 22.98
C TRP A 30 5.04 17.83 23.61
N LEU A 31 5.67 16.64 23.65
CA LEU A 31 5.01 15.45 24.20
C LEU A 31 4.82 15.55 25.72
N ASN A 32 5.69 16.28 26.43
CA ASN A 32 5.57 16.54 27.86
C ASN A 32 4.26 17.26 28.24
N LYS A 33 3.62 17.98 27.29
CA LYS A 33 2.31 18.61 27.49
C LYS A 33 1.16 17.60 27.58
N PHE A 34 1.31 16.43 26.96
CA PHE A 34 0.29 15.39 26.92
C PHE A 34 0.61 14.23 27.87
N LEU A 35 1.89 13.96 28.11
CA LEU A 35 2.37 12.90 28.99
C LEU A 35 3.46 13.48 29.90
N PRO A 36 3.41 13.34 31.23
CA PRO A 36 4.42 13.94 32.13
C PRO A 36 5.76 13.17 32.09
N LEU A 37 6.47 13.29 30.97
CA LEU A 37 7.72 12.59 30.67
C LEU A 37 8.90 13.08 31.50
N ASP A 38 8.84 14.32 32.01
CA ASP A 38 9.83 14.86 32.94
C ASP A 38 9.94 14.06 34.24
N LYS A 39 8.87 13.33 34.62
CA LYS A 39 8.88 12.48 35.81
C LYS A 39 9.75 11.23 35.62
N VAL A 40 9.98 10.79 34.38
CA VAL A 40 10.68 9.54 34.04
C VAL A 40 12.04 9.82 33.39
N PHE A 41 12.14 10.83 32.53
CA PHE A 41 13.31 11.11 31.69
C PHE A 41 14.02 12.45 32.00
N GLY A 42 13.63 13.16 33.06
CA GLY A 42 14.15 14.51 33.36
C GLY A 42 15.60 14.54 33.87
N GLU A 43 16.34 15.61 33.58
CA GLU A 43 17.66 15.85 34.18
C GLU A 43 17.55 16.14 35.69
N LYS A 44 18.65 15.86 36.39
CA LYS A 44 18.84 15.90 37.85
C LYS A 44 18.22 17.15 38.49
N ALA A 45 17.10 16.97 39.20
CA ALA A 45 16.67 17.93 40.23
C ALA A 45 17.46 17.63 41.53
N PRO A 46 17.95 18.63 42.29
CA PRO A 46 18.66 18.38 43.54
C PRO A 46 17.74 17.62 44.51
N GLY A 47 18.13 16.40 44.89
CA GLY A 47 17.46 15.59 45.91
C GLY A 47 16.54 14.46 45.42
N LYS A 48 16.55 14.06 44.13
CA LYS A 48 15.85 12.83 43.68
C LYS A 48 16.74 11.96 42.80
N GLU A 49 16.69 10.66 43.07
CA GLU A 49 17.50 9.54 42.54
C GLU A 49 17.67 9.52 41.01
N GLU A 50 18.68 8.78 40.57
CA GLU A 50 19.19 8.65 39.20
C GLU A 50 18.08 8.57 38.15
N ARG A 51 17.91 9.66 37.40
CA ARG A 51 16.97 9.73 36.28
C ARG A 51 17.66 9.35 34.98
N LEU A 52 16.94 8.63 34.12
CA LEU A 52 17.41 8.30 32.78
C LEU A 52 17.61 9.59 31.98
N PRO A 53 18.79 9.82 31.38
CA PRO A 53 19.04 11.06 30.65
C PRO A 53 18.15 11.14 29.41
N VAL A 54 17.64 12.35 29.13
CA VAL A 54 16.78 12.69 27.97
C VAL A 54 17.36 12.22 26.63
N LYS A 55 18.68 11.99 26.56
CA LYS A 55 19.34 11.42 25.38
C LYS A 55 18.77 10.05 24.98
N TYR A 56 18.36 9.20 25.91
CA TYR A 56 17.80 7.87 25.62
C TYR A 56 16.32 7.90 25.24
N PHE A 57 15.61 9.00 25.51
CA PHE A 57 14.21 9.16 25.15
C PHE A 57 13.97 8.98 23.64
N TYR A 58 14.87 9.52 22.81
CA TYR A 58 14.78 9.38 21.36
C TYR A 58 14.99 7.93 20.89
N TYR A 59 15.91 7.20 21.51
CA TYR A 59 16.14 5.78 21.21
C TYR A 59 14.95 4.93 21.63
N PHE A 60 14.38 5.19 22.81
CA PHE A 60 13.21 4.48 23.28
C PHE A 60 11.97 4.79 22.42
N GLY A 61 11.75 6.05 22.10
CA GLY A 61 10.66 6.46 21.19
C GLY A 61 10.79 5.82 19.82
N TRP A 62 12.01 5.67 19.30
CA TRP A 62 12.25 4.96 18.04
C TRP A 62 11.81 3.50 18.10
N ILE A 63 12.14 2.78 19.18
CA ILE A 63 11.74 1.38 19.37
C ILE A 63 10.21 1.25 19.51
N VAL A 64 9.57 2.16 20.25
CA VAL A 64 8.11 2.16 20.41
C VAL A 64 7.41 2.39 19.07
N ILE A 65 7.92 3.31 18.23
CA ILE A 65 7.38 3.53 16.89
C ILE A 65 7.48 2.26 16.04
N LEU A 66 8.62 1.55 16.10
CA LEU A 66 8.79 0.29 15.37
C LEU A 66 7.83 -0.80 15.86
N LEU A 67 7.61 -0.91 17.17
CA LEU A 67 6.63 -1.86 17.73
C LEU A 67 5.20 -1.54 17.27
N VAL A 68 4.80 -0.26 17.32
CA VAL A 68 3.48 0.16 16.84
C VAL A 68 3.32 -0.10 15.35
N ALA A 69 4.35 0.16 14.54
CA ALA A 69 4.35 -0.13 13.12
C ALA A 69 4.22 -1.63 12.84
N TYR A 70 4.93 -2.47 13.59
CA TYR A 70 4.85 -3.92 13.48
C TYR A 70 3.44 -4.45 13.79
N GLU A 71 2.87 -4.06 14.93
CA GLU A 71 1.51 -4.44 15.32
C GLU A 71 0.47 -3.94 14.30
N ARG A 72 0.64 -2.71 13.78
CA ARG A 72 -0.23 -2.14 12.73
C ARG A 72 -0.23 -3.00 11.46
N ILE A 73 0.94 -3.46 11.02
CA ILE A 73 1.07 -4.31 9.83
C ILE A 73 0.40 -5.67 10.09
N GLY A 74 0.63 -6.26 11.27
CA GLY A 74 0.03 -7.53 11.68
C GLY A 74 -1.50 -7.48 11.72
N PHE A 75 -2.07 -6.42 12.31
CA PHE A 75 -3.52 -6.26 12.48
C PHE A 75 -4.31 -6.25 11.16
N GLN A 76 -3.74 -5.73 10.08
CA GLN A 76 -4.44 -5.65 8.79
C GLN A 76 -4.52 -7.01 8.06
N SER A 77 -3.68 -7.99 8.43
CA SER A 77 -3.57 -9.28 7.75
C SER A 77 -4.89 -10.08 7.75
N GLU A 78 -5.61 -10.08 8.87
CA GLU A 78 -6.83 -10.87 9.03
C GLU A 78 -7.96 -10.38 8.10
N GLN A 79 -8.08 -9.06 7.92
CA GLN A 79 -9.05 -8.48 7.00
C GLN A 79 -8.69 -8.81 5.54
N TYR A 80 -7.41 -8.76 5.18
CA TYR A 80 -6.97 -9.14 3.84
C TYR A 80 -7.21 -10.62 3.53
N VAL A 81 -6.97 -11.51 4.51
CA VAL A 81 -7.26 -12.94 4.34
C VAL A 81 -8.74 -13.18 4.11
N ARG A 82 -9.62 -12.57 4.94
CA ARG A 82 -11.07 -12.68 4.75
C ARG A 82 -11.53 -12.18 3.39
N ASN A 83 -11.00 -11.03 2.95
CA ASN A 83 -11.36 -10.46 1.65
C ASN A 83 -10.84 -11.33 0.51
N SER A 84 -9.64 -11.89 0.62
CA SER A 84 -9.08 -12.82 -0.37
C SER A 84 -9.95 -14.06 -0.54
N ILE A 85 -10.45 -14.65 0.55
CA ILE A 85 -11.35 -15.80 0.50
C ILE A 85 -12.68 -15.45 -0.18
N LYS A 86 -13.27 -14.29 0.14
CA LYS A 86 -14.50 -13.82 -0.50
C LYS A 86 -14.30 -13.59 -2.00
N LEU A 87 -13.25 -12.88 -2.36
CA LEU A 87 -12.93 -12.57 -3.75
C LEU A 87 -12.67 -13.84 -4.57
N LYS A 88 -11.98 -14.82 -3.97
CA LYS A 88 -11.77 -16.12 -4.61
C LYS A 88 -13.11 -16.82 -4.88
N LYS A 89 -14.02 -16.82 -3.89
CA LYS A 89 -15.35 -17.39 -4.06
C LYS A 89 -16.13 -16.70 -5.18
N GLU A 90 -16.11 -15.36 -5.23
CA GLU A 90 -16.78 -14.59 -6.29
C GLU A 90 -16.22 -14.92 -7.68
N VAL A 91 -14.90 -15.10 -7.80
CA VAL A 91 -14.27 -15.52 -9.06
C VAL A 91 -14.64 -16.94 -9.44
N ASP A 92 -14.67 -17.86 -8.49
CA ASP A 92 -15.05 -19.26 -8.72
C ASP A 92 -16.54 -19.37 -9.14
N ASP A 93 -17.42 -18.61 -8.49
CA ASP A 93 -18.85 -18.53 -8.84
C ASP A 93 -19.03 -17.95 -10.27
N LEU A 94 -18.35 -16.85 -10.59
CA LEU A 94 -18.41 -16.24 -11.93
C LEU A 94 -17.88 -17.18 -13.02
N ARG A 95 -16.83 -17.96 -12.70
CA ARG A 95 -16.29 -18.97 -13.61
C ARG A 95 -17.31 -20.08 -13.88
N ALA A 96 -18.01 -20.54 -12.85
CA ALA A 96 -19.04 -21.56 -12.99
C ALA A 96 -20.19 -21.07 -13.86
N GLU A 97 -20.65 -19.83 -13.65
CA GLU A 97 -21.68 -19.18 -14.48
C GLU A 97 -21.25 -19.09 -15.94
N TYR A 98 -20.04 -18.59 -16.21
CA TYR A 98 -19.50 -18.50 -17.57
C TYR A 98 -19.48 -19.87 -18.24
N THR A 99 -19.01 -20.92 -17.55
CA THR A 99 -18.96 -22.27 -18.10
C THR A 99 -20.37 -22.80 -18.38
N SER A 100 -21.35 -22.52 -17.53
CA SER A 100 -22.74 -22.90 -17.73
C SER A 100 -23.33 -22.23 -18.97
N ILE A 101 -23.20 -20.89 -19.07
CA ILE A 101 -23.69 -20.11 -20.21
C ILE A 101 -23.00 -20.54 -21.50
N HIS A 102 -21.69 -20.80 -21.46
CA HIS A 102 -20.94 -21.26 -22.62
C HIS A 102 -21.43 -22.65 -23.08
N ALA A 103 -21.69 -23.57 -22.15
CA ALA A 103 -22.24 -24.89 -22.48
C ALA A 103 -23.65 -24.78 -23.10
N GLU A 104 -24.51 -23.91 -22.55
CA GLU A 104 -25.83 -23.64 -23.12
C GLU A 104 -25.76 -23.02 -24.52
N TYR A 105 -24.85 -22.06 -24.73
CA TYR A 105 -24.60 -21.44 -26.02
C TYR A 105 -24.17 -22.48 -27.06
N MET A 106 -23.18 -23.31 -26.72
CA MET A 106 -22.70 -24.37 -27.62
C MET A 106 -23.81 -25.38 -27.94
N LYS A 107 -24.61 -25.76 -26.94
CA LYS A 107 -25.78 -26.62 -27.15
C LYS A 107 -26.82 -25.97 -28.07
N SER A 108 -27.05 -24.67 -27.94
CA SER A 108 -28.02 -23.93 -28.76
C SER A 108 -27.64 -23.85 -30.24
N GLY A 109 -26.34 -23.92 -30.54
CA GLY A 109 -25.82 -23.94 -31.92
C GLY A 109 -25.84 -25.32 -32.59
N LEU A 110 -26.18 -26.38 -31.86
CA LEU A 110 -26.25 -27.73 -32.43
C LEU A 110 -27.43 -27.85 -33.39
N GLN A 111 -27.17 -28.41 -34.57
CA GLN A 111 -28.17 -28.59 -35.62
C GLN A 111 -29.40 -29.37 -35.13
N SER A 112 -29.21 -30.43 -34.34
CA SER A 112 -30.30 -31.21 -33.76
C SER A 112 -31.23 -30.39 -32.86
N VAL A 113 -30.67 -29.50 -32.02
CA VAL A 113 -31.43 -28.62 -31.13
C VAL A 113 -32.16 -27.54 -31.91
N ILE A 114 -31.53 -27.00 -32.96
CA ILE A 114 -32.14 -26.01 -33.85
C ILE A 114 -33.31 -26.66 -34.61
N ILE A 115 -33.14 -27.85 -35.17
CA ILE A 115 -34.22 -28.57 -35.87
C ILE A 115 -35.42 -28.77 -34.96
N GLU A 116 -35.22 -29.22 -33.72
CA GLU A 116 -36.31 -29.38 -32.75
C GLU A 116 -37.05 -28.06 -32.47
N LYS A 117 -36.33 -26.94 -32.35
CA LYS A 117 -36.93 -25.62 -32.11
C LYS A 117 -37.75 -25.12 -33.31
N VAL A 118 -37.22 -25.28 -34.51
CA VAL A 118 -37.82 -24.73 -35.74
C VAL A 118 -38.89 -25.68 -36.33
N LYS A 119 -38.98 -26.92 -35.83
CA LYS A 119 -40.03 -27.88 -36.21
C LYS A 119 -41.45 -27.34 -35.99
N ALA A 120 -41.65 -26.51 -34.97
CA ALA A 120 -42.94 -25.84 -34.71
C ALA A 120 -43.31 -24.82 -35.80
N GLU A 121 -42.32 -24.28 -36.51
CA GLU A 121 -42.50 -23.34 -37.62
C GLU A 121 -42.64 -24.05 -38.99
N GLY A 122 -42.58 -25.39 -39.02
CA GLY A 122 -42.77 -26.20 -40.22
C GLY A 122 -41.54 -26.30 -41.13
N LEU A 123 -40.36 -25.90 -40.66
CA LEU A 123 -39.11 -26.04 -41.41
C LEU A 123 -38.47 -27.41 -41.15
N GLU A 124 -37.97 -28.04 -42.21
CA GLU A 124 -37.35 -29.36 -42.18
C GLU A 124 -35.87 -29.31 -42.59
N GLU A 125 -35.10 -30.31 -42.16
CA GLU A 125 -33.69 -30.41 -42.53
C GLU A 125 -33.55 -30.69 -44.03
N ASN A 126 -32.81 -29.84 -44.73
CA ASN A 126 -32.48 -30.09 -46.11
C ASN A 126 -31.33 -31.11 -46.21
N LEU A 127 -31.67 -32.36 -46.48
CA LEU A 127 -30.72 -33.47 -46.70
C LEU A 127 -30.05 -33.42 -48.08
N ILE A 128 -30.52 -32.55 -48.98
CA ILE A 128 -30.07 -32.49 -50.38
C ILE A 128 -29.13 -31.28 -50.54
N PRO A 129 -27.90 -31.49 -51.03
CA PRO A 129 -26.96 -30.39 -51.22
C PRO A 129 -27.49 -29.36 -52.24
N PRO A 130 -27.22 -28.06 -52.05
CA PRO A 130 -27.69 -27.02 -52.96
C PRO A 130 -27.07 -27.16 -54.35
N LYS A 131 -27.89 -27.02 -55.39
CA LYS A 131 -27.41 -27.04 -56.79
C LYS A 131 -27.08 -25.63 -57.25
N LYS A 132 -25.87 -25.45 -57.79
CA LYS A 132 -25.48 -24.20 -58.45
C LYS A 132 -26.17 -24.13 -59.82
N ILE A 133 -27.02 -23.13 -60.00
CA ILE A 133 -27.62 -22.82 -61.31
C ILE A 133 -26.58 -22.03 -62.10
N ILE A 134 -26.15 -22.55 -63.26
CA ILE A 134 -25.27 -21.86 -64.19
C ILE A 134 -26.13 -21.51 -65.41
N ILE A 135 -26.36 -20.22 -65.62
CA ILE A 135 -27.09 -19.72 -66.79
C ILE A 135 -26.05 -19.60 -67.91
N LYS A 136 -26.27 -20.31 -69.01
CA LYS A 136 -25.49 -20.14 -70.24
C LYS A 136 -26.19 -19.06 -71.06
N SER A 137 -25.54 -17.92 -71.28
CA SER A 137 -26.03 -16.90 -72.20
C SER A 137 -25.89 -17.42 -73.63
N GLU A 138 -27.01 -17.63 -74.30
CA GLU A 138 -27.11 -17.96 -75.73
C GLU A 138 -26.87 -16.67 -76.54
N GLU A 139 -25.61 -16.37 -76.84
CA GLU A 139 -25.25 -15.32 -77.78
C GLU A 139 -23.89 -15.67 -78.38
N ASP A 140 -23.87 -16.69 -79.25
CA ASP A 140 -22.77 -17.03 -80.19
C ASP A 140 -23.29 -18.16 -81.11
N ASP A 141 -24.20 -17.83 -82.05
CA ASP A 141 -24.50 -18.61 -83.26
C ASP A 141 -24.52 -17.67 -84.47
#